data_AF-A0A3A8YM22-F1
#
_entry.id   AF-A0A3A8YM22-F1
#
_cell.length_a   1.000
_cell.length_b   1.000
_cell.length_c   1.000
_cell.angle_alpha   90.00
_cell.angle_beta   90.00
_cell.angle_gamma   90.00
#
_symmetry.space_group_name_H-M   'P 1'
#
loop_
_entity.id
_entity.type
_entity.pdbx_description
1 polymer ?
#
loop_
_entity_poly.entity_id
_entity_poly.type
_entity_poly.pdbx_seq_one_letter_code
_entity_poly.pdbx_strand_id
1 'polypeptide(L)'
;MEDFNPDCILSVLEAEDHWLTFDELLSRVHYDCAWTEFAAHLERLVEQGKVLYVLPYGVDVGYYSVHSSKEVKFRAALFKGR
;
A
#
# COMPACT_ATOMS: atom_id res chain seq x y z
N MET A 1 -4.62 23.50 -9.88
CA MET A 1 -4.65 22.34 -8.98
C MET A 1 -4.23 21.18 -9.85
N GLU A 2 -3.00 20.71 -9.69
CA GLU A 2 -2.60 19.45 -10.32
C GLU A 2 -3.38 18.34 -9.62
N ASP A 3 -4.21 17.64 -10.38
CA ASP A 3 -4.88 16.43 -9.92
C ASP A 3 -3.81 15.47 -9.41
N PHE A 4 -3.91 15.06 -8.15
CA PHE A 4 -3.06 14.02 -7.59
C PHE A 4 -3.15 12.79 -8.49
N ASN A 5 -2.00 12.33 -9.01
CA ASN A 5 -1.97 11.16 -9.85
C ASN A 5 -1.84 9.89 -8.99
N PRO A 6 -2.90 9.07 -8.85
CA PRO A 6 -2.84 7.85 -8.04
C PRO A 6 -1.87 6.80 -8.61
N ASP A 7 -1.44 6.93 -9.87
CA ASP A 7 -0.40 6.07 -10.45
C ASP A 7 0.96 6.22 -9.76
N CYS A 8 1.22 7.34 -9.08
CA CYS A 8 2.46 7.50 -8.30
C CYS A 8 2.53 6.50 -7.13
N ILE A 9 1.39 6.20 -6.48
CA ILE A 9 1.30 5.20 -5.41
C ILE A 9 1.65 3.82 -5.97
N LEU A 10 1.07 3.47 -7.12
CA LEU A 10 1.33 2.19 -7.78
C LEU A 10 2.79 2.07 -8.20
N SER A 11 3.35 3.13 -8.80
CA SER A 11 4.76 3.16 -9.22
C SER A 11 5.71 2.92 -8.05
N VAL A 12 5.45 3.54 -6.88
CA VAL A 12 6.25 3.31 -5.67
C VAL A 12 6.10 1.87 -5.17
N LEU A 13 4.87 1.35 -5.11
CA LEU A 13 4.63 -0.03 -4.67
C LEU A 13 5.19 -1.07 -5.64
N GLU A 14 5.22 -0.80 -6.94
CA GLU A 14 5.81 -1.65 -7.97
C GLU A 14 7.34 -1.63 -7.95
N ALA A 15 7.93 -0.46 -7.66
CA ALA A 15 9.37 -0.33 -7.51
C ALA A 15 9.91 -1.05 -6.27
N GLU A 16 9.09 -1.16 -5.22
CA GLU A 16 9.51 -1.69 -3.94
C GLU A 16 9.29 -3.20 -3.84
N ASP A 17 10.33 -3.92 -3.40
CA ASP A 17 10.25 -5.38 -3.29
C ASP A 17 9.58 -5.89 -2.01
N HIS A 18 9.20 -4.98 -1.12
CA HIS A 18 8.62 -5.27 0.18
C HIS A 18 7.30 -4.53 0.39
N TRP A 19 6.57 -4.95 1.41
CA TRP A 19 5.35 -4.29 1.84
C TRP A 19 5.69 -2.97 2.53
N LEU A 20 4.97 -1.91 2.20
CA LEU A 20 5.20 -0.58 2.75
C LEU A 20 4.08 -0.19 3.71
N THR A 21 4.43 0.53 4.77
CA THR A 21 3.43 1.16 5.64
C THR A 21 2.86 2.43 5.00
N PHE A 22 1.76 2.94 5.55
CA PHE A 22 1.17 4.21 5.10
C PHE A 22 2.17 5.37 5.15
N ASP A 23 2.91 5.48 6.25
CA ASP A 23 3.89 6.55 6.47
C ASP A 23 5.04 6.48 5.45
N GLU A 24 5.54 5.27 5.20
CA GLU A 24 6.58 5.02 4.21
C GLU A 24 6.15 5.34 2.78
N LEU A 25 4.90 5.01 2.43
CA LEU A 25 4.32 5.35 1.14
C LEU A 25 4.18 6.84 0.96
N LEU A 26 3.61 7.51 1.98
CA LEU A 26 3.42 8.96 1.97
C LEU A 26 4.77 9.69 1.85
N SER A 27 5.76 9.24 2.61
CA SER A 27 7.12 9.77 2.57
C SER A 27 7.74 9.59 1.18
N ARG A 28 7.65 8.40 0.57
CA ARG A 28 8.26 8.11 -0.74
C ARG A 28 7.58 8.81 -1.91
N VAL A 29 6.25 8.93 -1.88
CA VAL A 29 5.49 9.61 -2.95
C VAL A 29 5.84 11.11 -3.00
N HIS A 30 6.45 11.67 -1.94
CA HIS A 30 7.10 13.01 -1.92
C HIS A 30 6.25 14.07 -2.63
N TYR A 31 4.96 14.12 -2.29
CA TYR A 31 3.99 14.95 -3.00
C TYR A 31 3.40 16.01 -2.06
N ASP A 32 3.15 17.20 -2.60
CA ASP A 32 2.60 18.36 -1.88
C ASP A 32 1.08 18.21 -1.57
N CYS A 33 0.54 16.99 -1.65
CA CYS A 33 -0.88 16.73 -1.36
C CYS A 33 -1.09 16.60 0.15
N ALA A 34 -2.28 16.98 0.58
CA ALA A 34 -2.73 16.64 1.92
C ALA A 34 -2.75 15.11 2.09
N TRP A 35 -2.23 14.63 3.22
CA TRP A 35 -2.25 13.21 3.60
C TRP A 35 -3.67 12.61 3.54
N THR A 36 -4.71 13.43 3.71
CA THR A 36 -6.13 13.04 3.60
C THR A 36 -6.51 12.66 2.17
N GLU A 37 -6.04 13.39 1.17
CA GLU A 37 -6.29 13.06 -0.24
C GLU A 37 -5.53 11.80 -0.62
N PHE A 38 -4.26 11.71 -0.19
CA PHE A 38 -3.45 10.51 -0.35
C PHE A 38 -4.14 9.27 0.21
N ALA A 39 -4.68 9.36 1.43
CA ALA A 39 -5.42 8.27 2.07
C ALA A 39 -6.67 7.86 1.26
N ALA A 40 -7.45 8.83 0.78
CA ALA A 40 -8.63 8.56 -0.05
C ALA A 40 -8.28 7.86 -1.36
N HIS A 41 -7.18 8.26 -2.01
CA HIS A 41 -6.71 7.60 -3.22
C HIS A 41 -6.18 6.19 -2.95
N LEU A 42 -5.44 6.01 -1.86
CA LEU A 42 -4.94 4.69 -1.46
C LEU A 42 -6.08 3.73 -1.13
N GLU A 43 -7.09 4.17 -0.38
CA GLU A 43 -8.28 3.38 -0.07
C GLU A 43 -9.02 2.97 -1.35
N ARG A 44 -9.21 3.90 -2.28
CA ARG A 44 -9.84 3.62 -3.57
C ARG A 44 -9.05 2.63 -4.43
N LEU A 45 -7.72 2.65 -4.37
CA LEU A 45 -6.86 1.66 -5.05
C LEU A 45 -6.97 0.28 -4.42
N VAL A 46 -7.15 0.22 -3.08
CA VAL A 46 -7.42 -1.03 -2.35
C VAL A 46 -8.80 -1.58 -2.72
N GLU A 47 -9.84 -0.74 -2.75
CA GLU A 47 -11.19 -1.12 -3.19
C GLU A 47 -11.23 -1.61 -4.64
N GLN A 48 -10.40 -1.03 -5.51
CA GLN A 48 -10.24 -1.49 -6.90
C GLN A 48 -9.45 -2.80 -7.03
N GLY A 49 -8.87 -3.32 -5.93
CA GLY A 49 -8.03 -4.51 -5.94
C GLY A 49 -6.67 -4.32 -6.63
N LYS A 50 -6.26 -3.07 -6.88
CA LYS A 50 -4.92 -2.75 -7.44
C LYS A 50 -3.84 -2.81 -6.37
N VAL A 51 -4.21 -2.40 -5.15
CA VAL A 51 -3.34 -2.44 -3.97
C VAL A 51 -3.90 -3.46 -2.98
N LEU A 52 -3.03 -4.32 -2.49
CA LEU A 52 -3.28 -5.22 -1.39
C LEU A 52 -3.01 -4.48 -0.10
N TYR A 53 -3.96 -4.59 0.83
CA TYR A 53 -3.84 -4.08 2.19
C TYR A 53 -3.88 -5.24 3.16
N VAL A 54 -2.94 -5.28 4.11
CA VAL A 54 -2.97 -6.24 5.20
C VAL A 54 -2.65 -5.57 6.53
N LEU A 55 -3.48 -5.85 7.52
CA LEU A 55 -3.25 -5.50 8.91
C LEU A 55 -2.91 -6.78 9.70
N PRO A 56 -1.65 -7.00 10.09
CA PRO A 56 -1.28 -8.15 10.91
C PRO A 56 -1.93 -8.07 12.29
N TYR A 57 -2.33 -9.23 12.82
CA TYR A 57 -3.00 -9.32 14.11
C TYR A 57 -2.07 -8.87 15.25
N GLY A 58 -2.55 -7.94 16.08
CA GLY A 58 -1.79 -7.41 17.22
C GLY A 58 -0.89 -6.21 16.88
N VAL A 59 -1.02 -5.61 15.69
CA VAL A 59 -0.30 -4.39 15.31
C VAL A 59 -1.30 -3.36 14.77
N ASP A 60 -1.13 -2.09 15.15
CA ASP A 60 -1.93 -0.96 14.65
C ASP A 60 -1.43 -0.38 13.33
N VAL A 61 -0.52 -1.07 12.64
CA VAL A 61 0.12 -0.60 11.41
C VAL A 61 -0.24 -1.51 10.26
N GLY A 62 -0.93 -0.93 9.28
CA GLY A 62 -1.28 -1.60 8.03
C GLY A 62 -0.17 -1.52 7.00
N TYR A 63 -0.08 -2.57 6.19
CA TYR A 63 0.92 -2.74 5.15
C TYR A 63 0.25 -2.83 3.78
N TYR A 64 0.89 -2.24 2.79
CA TYR A 64 0.40 -2.09 1.43
C TYR A 64 1.41 -2.69 0.44
N SER A 65 0.90 -3.38 -0.58
CA SER A 65 1.69 -3.96 -1.68
C SER A 65 0.83 -4.00 -2.94
N VAL A 66 1.44 -4.05 -4.13
CA VAL A 66 0.70 -4.36 -5.38
C VAL A 66 0.70 -5.86 -5.66
N HIS A 67 -0.23 -6.29 -6.53
CA HIS A 67 -0.48 -7.67 -6.94
C HIS A 67 0.61 -8.26 -7.85
N SER A 68 1.89 -8.00 -7.59
CA SER A 68 2.99 -8.51 -8.40
C SER A 68 3.58 -9.77 -7.75
N SER A 69 3.12 -10.98 -8.11
CA SER A 69 3.63 -12.32 -7.70
C SER A 69 3.92 -12.59 -6.20
N LYS A 70 3.73 -11.63 -5.30
CA LYS A 70 4.13 -11.60 -3.89
C LYS A 70 3.03 -12.10 -2.95
N GLU A 71 1.77 -12.18 -3.43
CA GLU A 71 0.62 -12.64 -2.64
C GLU A 71 0.81 -14.06 -2.06
N VAL A 72 1.42 -14.96 -2.85
CA VAL A 72 1.61 -16.36 -2.47
C VAL A 72 2.49 -16.51 -1.23
N LYS A 73 3.47 -15.61 -1.03
CA LYS A 73 4.41 -15.69 0.10
C LYS A 73 3.86 -15.07 1.39
N PHE A 74 3.12 -13.96 1.29
CA PHE A 74 2.65 -13.24 2.49
C PHE A 74 1.46 -13.91 3.16
N ARG A 75 0.50 -14.44 2.39
CA ARG A 75 -0.58 -15.27 2.95
C ARG A 75 -0.01 -16.51 3.63
N ALA A 76 0.99 -17.16 3.04
CA ALA A 76 1.68 -18.26 3.70
C ALA A 76 2.34 -17.82 5.02
N ALA A 77 2.93 -16.62 5.11
CA ALA A 77 3.56 -16.13 6.35
C ALA A 77 2.56 -15.81 7.47
N LEU A 78 1.38 -15.26 7.15
CA LEU A 78 0.36 -14.91 8.14
C LEU A 78 -0.44 -16.11 8.67
N PHE A 79 -0.61 -17.15 7.86
CA PHE A 79 -1.38 -18.34 8.24
C PHE A 79 -0.53 -19.51 8.76
N LYS A 80 0.82 -19.43 8.73
CA LYS A 80 1.73 -20.49 9.20
C LYS A 80 1.97 -20.45 10.71
N GLY A 81 0.88 -20.35 11.46
CA GLY A 81 0.82 -20.36 12.92
C GLY A 81 -0.13 -21.41 13.50
N ARG A 82 -0.28 -22.56 12.82
CA ARG A 82 -0.90 -23.76 13.38
C ARG A 82 -0.09 -24.99 13.05
#